data_AF-A0A844M483-F1
#
_entry.id   AF-A0A844M483-F1
#
_cell.length_a   1.000
_cell.length_b   1.000
_cell.length_c   1.000
_cell.angle_alpha   90.00
_cell.angle_beta   90.00
_cell.angle_gamma   90.00
#
_symmetry.space_group_name_H-M   'P 1'
#
loop_
_entity.id
_entity.type
_entity.pdbx_description
1 polymer ?
#
loop_
_entity_poly.entity_id
_entity_poly.type
_entity_poly.pdbx_seq_one_letter_code
_entity_poly.pdbx_strand_id
1 'polypeptide(L)'
;GFDCDLCGHPMVIKLGRYGKFYACSNFPECRNTKAITKEIGVTCPICQKGQVIERKTKRNRIFYGCDRYPECEFTSWDLPVGRF
;
A
#
# COMPACT_ATOMS: atom_id res chain seq x y z
N GLY A 1 -9.47 -10.28 9.85
CA GLY A 1 -8.75 -11.09 8.84
C GLY A 1 -9.63 -11.17 7.62
N PHE A 2 -9.06 -11.10 6.43
CA PHE A 2 -9.81 -11.28 5.19
C PHE A 2 -9.55 -12.70 4.68
N ASP A 3 -10.61 -13.41 4.34
CA ASP A 3 -10.55 -14.75 3.77
C ASP A 3 -10.37 -14.65 2.26
N CYS A 4 -9.52 -15.50 1.70
CA CYS A 4 -9.21 -15.48 0.28
C CYS A 4 -10.43 -15.91 -0.54
N ASP A 5 -10.95 -15.03 -1.41
CA ASP A 5 -12.12 -15.28 -2.29
C ASP A 5 -12.01 -16.58 -3.12
N LEU A 6 -10.78 -17.02 -3.42
CA LEU A 6 -10.50 -18.22 -4.22
C LEU A 6 -10.53 -19.54 -3.45
N CYS A 7 -10.32 -19.55 -2.13
CA CYS A 7 -10.17 -20.79 -1.36
C CYS A 7 -10.74 -20.76 0.06
N GLY A 8 -11.24 -19.61 0.53
CA GLY A 8 -11.77 -19.45 1.88
C GLY A 8 -10.72 -19.49 3.00
N HIS A 9 -9.43 -19.65 2.69
CA HIS A 9 -8.37 -19.64 3.69
C HIS A 9 -8.00 -18.22 4.12
N PRO A 10 -7.54 -18.03 5.36
CA PRO A 10 -7.15 -16.73 5.86
C PRO A 10 -5.94 -16.18 5.09
N MET A 11 -5.99 -14.89 4.72
CA MET A 11 -4.83 -14.19 4.18
C MET A 11 -3.88 -13.76 5.30
N VAL A 12 -2.59 -14.02 5.12
CA VAL A 12 -1.51 -13.61 6.02
C VAL A 12 -0.71 -12.45 5.45
N ILE A 13 -0.22 -11.58 6.33
CA ILE A 13 0.64 -10.46 5.94
C ILE A 13 2.08 -10.96 5.84
N LYS A 14 2.66 -10.92 4.64
CA LYS A 14 4.09 -11.16 4.38
C LYS A 14 4.79 -9.86 4.03
N LEU A 15 6.09 -9.79 4.31
CA LEU A 15 6.94 -8.65 3.95
C LEU A 15 7.78 -9.02 2.73
N GLY A 16 7.68 -8.24 1.66
CA GLY A 16 8.46 -8.38 0.44
C GLY A 16 9.34 -7.15 0.17
N ARG A 17 10.09 -7.19 -0.93
CA ARG A 17 11.00 -6.11 -1.36
C ARG A 17 10.34 -4.74 -1.48
N TYR A 18 9.05 -4.70 -1.84
CA TYR A 18 8.29 -3.48 -2.09
C TYR A 18 7.37 -3.07 -0.94
N GLY A 19 7.30 -3.84 0.15
CA GLY A 19 6.41 -3.56 1.27
C GLY A 19 5.71 -4.81 1.81
N LYS A 20 4.73 -4.58 2.68
CA LYS A 20 3.86 -5.65 3.18
C LYS A 20 2.90 -6.06 2.05
N PHE A 21 2.46 -7.30 2.04
CA PHE A 21 1.42 -7.78 1.13
C PHE A 21 0.62 -8.89 1.81
N TYR A 22 -0.66 -8.97 1.49
CA TYR A 22 -1.50 -10.10 1.86
C TYR A 22 -1.17 -11.26 0.90
N ALA A 23 -0.85 -12.41 1.46
CA ALA A 23 -0.67 -13.66 0.74
C ALA A 23 -1.64 -14.68 1.30
N CYS A 24 -2.21 -15.53 0.45
CA CYS A 24 -2.99 -16.66 0.93
C CYS A 24 -2.10 -17.61 1.76
N SER A 25 -2.62 -18.13 2.86
CA SER A 25 -1.92 -19.12 3.69
C SER A 25 -1.76 -20.46 2.97
N ASN A 26 -2.64 -20.78 2.01
CA ASN A 26 -2.67 -22.07 1.31
C ASN A 26 -1.78 -22.12 0.05
N PHE A 27 -0.59 -21.51 0.08
CA PHE A 27 0.38 -21.65 -1.01
C PHE A 27 1.07 -23.03 -0.90
N PRO A 28 1.19 -23.85 -1.97
CA PRO A 28 1.18 -23.51 -3.40
C PRO A 28 -0.16 -23.58 -4.14
N GLU A 29 -1.22 -24.10 -3.53
CA GLU A 29 -2.52 -24.30 -4.19
C GLU A 29 -3.23 -22.98 -4.52
N CYS A 30 -3.09 -21.96 -3.67
CA CYS A 30 -3.65 -20.64 -3.90
C CYS A 30 -2.54 -19.58 -3.99
N ARG A 31 -2.32 -19.05 -5.21
CA ARG A 31 -1.36 -17.95 -5.50
C ARG A 31 -1.96 -16.55 -5.33
N ASN A 32 -3.08 -16.42 -4.62
CA ASN A 32 -3.68 -15.11 -4.39
C ASN A 32 -2.76 -14.23 -3.53
N THR A 33 -2.35 -13.09 -4.06
CA THR A 33 -1.61 -12.06 -3.34
C THR A 33 -2.24 -10.71 -3.62
N LYS A 34 -2.47 -9.92 -2.56
CA LYS A 34 -2.95 -8.54 -2.64
C LYS A 34 -1.87 -7.65 -2.03
N ALA A 35 -1.44 -6.61 -2.75
CA ALA A 35 -0.43 -5.69 -2.23
C ALA A 35 -1.00 -4.90 -1.02
N ILE A 36 -0.24 -4.81 0.07
CA ILE A 36 -0.56 -3.91 1.18
C ILE A 36 0.28 -2.67 0.96
N THR A 37 -0.33 -1.73 0.28
CA THR A 37 0.19 -0.38 0.19
C THR A 37 0.31 0.20 1.60
N LYS A 38 1.52 0.59 1.99
CA LYS A 38 1.76 1.35 3.22
C LYS A 38 1.18 2.75 3.03
N GLU A 39 -0.07 2.91 3.41
CA GLU A 39 -0.67 4.21 3.64
C GLU A 39 -0.05 4.83 4.90
N ILE A 40 0.30 6.11 4.84
CA ILE A 40 0.74 6.88 6.03
C ILE A 40 -0.45 7.30 6.91
N GLY A 41 -1.67 6.88 6.56
CA GLY A 41 -2.91 7.32 7.20
C GLY A 41 -3.28 8.77 6.88
N VAL A 42 -2.58 9.40 5.93
CA VAL A 42 -2.92 10.74 5.44
C VAL A 42 -3.82 10.59 4.23
N THR A 43 -5.05 11.05 4.36
CA THR A 43 -5.96 11.20 3.23
C THR A 43 -5.40 12.25 2.29
N CYS A 44 -5.38 11.97 0.99
CA CYS A 44 -4.83 12.88 0.00
C CYS A 44 -5.57 14.23 0.04
N PRO A 45 -4.87 15.36 0.25
CA PRO A 45 -5.52 16.67 0.36
C PRO A 45 -6.13 17.13 -0.97
N ILE A 46 -5.65 16.61 -2.10
CA ILE A 46 -6.15 16.97 -3.43
C ILE A 46 -7.48 16.30 -3.73
N CYS A 47 -7.53 14.97 -3.60
CA CYS A 47 -8.72 14.22 -4.03
C CYS A 47 -9.64 13.81 -2.86
N GLN A 48 -9.17 13.89 -1.61
CA GLN A 48 -9.86 13.46 -0.37
C GLN A 48 -10.43 12.02 -0.38
N LYS A 49 -10.22 11.28 -1.47
CA LYS A 49 -10.77 9.95 -1.76
C LYS A 49 -9.69 8.89 -1.89
N GLY A 50 -8.44 9.32 -2.06
CA GLY A 50 -7.27 8.46 -2.16
C GLY A 50 -6.41 8.58 -0.91
N GLN A 51 -5.63 7.54 -0.64
CA GLN A 51 -4.69 7.49 0.46
C GLN A 51 -3.30 7.90 -0.03
N VAL A 52 -2.56 8.61 0.82
CA VAL A 52 -1.16 8.95 0.55
C VAL A 52 -0.28 7.76 0.97
N ILE A 53 0.59 7.36 0.07
CA ILE A 53 1.38 6.14 0.15
C ILE A 53 2.86 6.45 0.06
N GLU A 54 3.67 5.75 0.84
CA GLU A 54 5.12 5.89 0.79
C GLU A 54 5.71 5.08 -0.35
N ARG A 55 6.38 5.78 -1.27
CA ARG A 55 7.15 5.19 -2.36
C ARG A 55 8.63 5.49 -2.18
N LYS A 56 9.49 4.55 -2.56
CA LYS A 56 10.94 4.73 -2.59
C LYS A 56 11.41 4.88 -4.03
N THR A 57 12.20 5.92 -4.29
CA THR A 57 12.89 6.09 -5.57
C THR A 57 14.10 5.15 -5.67
N LYS A 58 14.62 4.97 -6.89
CA LYS A 58 15.87 4.23 -7.16
C LYS A 58 17.09 4.76 -6.38
N ARG A 59 17.05 6.03 -5.93
CA ARG A 59 18.11 6.67 -5.13
C ARG A 59 17.87 6.57 -3.62
N ASN A 60 17.00 5.67 -3.17
CA ASN A 60 16.63 5.50 -1.77
C ASN A 60 15.95 6.71 -1.11
N ARG A 61 15.55 7.74 -1.88
CA ARG A 61 14.72 8.84 -1.39
C ARG A 61 13.26 8.38 -1.30
N ILE A 62 12.63 8.65 -0.16
CA ILE A 62 11.22 8.39 0.07
C ILE A 62 10.43 9.59 -0.50
N PHE A 63 9.30 9.31 -1.14
CA PHE A 63 8.32 10.30 -1.54
C PHE A 63 6.92 9.76 -1.29
N TYR A 64 5.98 10.67 -1.11
CA TYR A 64 4.60 10.41 -0.78
C TYR A 64 3.77 10.62 -2.04
N GLY A 65 3.07 9.59 -2.51
CA GLY A 65 2.20 9.70 -3.70
C GLY A 65 0.77 9.31 -3.37
N CYS A 66 -0.22 9.79 -4.12
CA CYS A 66 -1.58 9.23 -4.02
C CYS A 66 -1.62 7.80 -4.59
N ASP A 67 -2.42 6.93 -3.97
CA ASP A 67 -2.75 5.59 -4.50
C ASP A 67 -3.55 5.63 -5.81
N ARG A 68 -4.38 6.66 -6.00
CA ARG A 68 -5.29 6.85 -7.15
C ARG A 68 -4.64 7.40 -8.43
N TYR A 69 -3.33 7.29 -8.61
CA TYR A 69 -2.73 7.67 -9.90
C TYR A 69 -3.33 6.80 -11.04
N PRO A 70 -3.85 7.37 -12.16
CA PRO A 70 -3.69 8.73 -12.68
C PRO A 70 -4.84 9.72 -12.37
N GLU A 71 -5.88 9.31 -11.63
CA GLU A 71 -6.94 10.24 -11.19
C GLU A 71 -6.43 11.32 -10.22
N CYS A 72 -5.34 11.04 -9.51
CA CYS A 72 -4.70 11.97 -8.60
C CYS A 72 -3.17 11.88 -8.72
N GLU A 73 -2.55 12.93 -9.27
CA GLU A 73 -1.09 13.05 -9.45
C GLU A 73 -0.38 13.67 -8.23
N PHE A 74 -1.03 13.67 -7.05
CA PHE A 74 -0.42 14.20 -5.84
C PHE A 74 0.88 13.44 -5.54
N THR A 75 1.98 14.17 -5.54
CA THR A 75 3.29 13.72 -5.08
C THR A 75 3.89 14.78 -4.18
N SER A 76 4.38 14.37 -3.02
CA SER A 76 5.05 15.22 -2.04
C SER A 76 6.37 14.57 -1.65
N TRP A 77 7.42 15.38 -1.52
CA TRP A 77 8.71 14.91 -1.00
C TRP A 77 8.79 15.03 0.53
N ASP A 78 8.01 15.95 1.10
CA ASP A 78 7.90 16.14 2.53
C ASP A 78 6.85 15.18 3.09
N LEU A 79 7.19 14.48 4.18
CA LEU A 79 6.18 13.94 5.08
C LEU A 79 5.37 15.13 5.58
N PRO A 80 4.05 15.20 5.38
CA PRO A 80 3.21 16.03 6.23
C PRO A 80 3.13 15.34 7.61
N VAL A 81 4.26 15.23 8.30
CA VAL A 81 4.28 15.01 9.74
C VAL A 81 3.83 16.33 10.31
N GLY A 82 2.55 16.40 10.68
CA GLY A 82 2.06 17.45 11.56
C GLY A 82 2.99 17.50 12.77
N ARG A 83 3.90 18.47 12.77
CA ARG A 83 4.52 18.94 14.00
C ARG A 83 3.36 19.55 14.78
N PHE A 84 2.87 18.79 15.76
CA PHE A 84 2.17 19.39 16.90
C PHE A 84 3.09 20.42 17.57
#